data_AF-A0A2K3LBH1-F1
#
_entry.id   AF-A0A2K3LBH1-F1
#
_cell.length_a   1.000
_cell.length_b   1.000
_cell.length_c   1.000
_cell.angle_alpha   90.00
_cell.angle_beta   90.00
_cell.angle_gamma   90.00
#
_symmetry.space_group_name_H-M   'P 1'
#
loop_
_entity.id
_entity.type
_entity.pdbx_description
1 polymer ?
#
loop_
_entity_poly.entity_id
_entity_poly.type
_entity_poly.pdbx_seq_one_letter_code
_entity_poly.pdbx_strand_id
1 'polypeptide(L)'
;MSIFFMEVQKDDLLPDLLILPPGTDLHDHPLVKNGSIFLQGKASSMVAPALSPEPGWEVLDACAAPGNKTVHLAALMKRKGRIIACELKKERIKRLNDTIKLSGASNIQVLNEDFLNINPKDPSYSK
;
A
#
# COMPACT_ATOMS: atom_id res chain seq x y z
N MET A 1 -38.47 10.40 -11.84
CA MET A 1 -37.52 9.27 -11.77
C MET A 1 -36.14 9.83 -12.07
N SER A 2 -35.45 10.32 -11.05
CA SER A 2 -34.19 11.05 -11.22
C SER A 2 -33.06 10.05 -11.39
N ILE A 3 -32.40 10.11 -12.54
CA ILE A 3 -31.19 9.36 -12.86
C ILE A 3 -30.09 9.94 -11.97
N PHE A 4 -29.70 9.21 -10.92
CA PHE A 4 -28.54 9.54 -10.11
C PHE A 4 -27.30 9.41 -11.00
N PHE A 5 -26.65 10.53 -11.31
CA PHE A 5 -25.34 10.51 -11.96
C PHE A 5 -24.35 9.78 -11.03
N MET A 6 -23.74 8.73 -11.57
CA MET A 6 -22.75 7.87 -10.92
C MET A 6 -21.38 8.56 -11.02
N GLU A 7 -21.18 9.65 -10.27
CA GLU A 7 -19.95 10.43 -10.36
C GLU A 7 -18.87 9.88 -9.43
N VAL A 8 -17.71 9.56 -10.02
CA VAL A 8 -16.46 9.31 -9.29
C VAL A 8 -15.90 10.66 -8.86
N GLN A 9 -15.62 10.81 -7.58
CA GLN A 9 -15.06 12.03 -7.01
C GLN A 9 -13.59 11.80 -6.63
N LYS A 10 -12.79 12.86 -6.62
CA LYS A 10 -11.46 12.83 -5.99
C LYS A 10 -11.60 13.28 -4.54
N ASP A 11 -10.81 12.69 -3.66
CA ASP A 11 -10.72 13.17 -2.29
C ASP A 11 -9.97 14.51 -2.24
N ASP A 12 -10.44 15.45 -1.43
CA ASP A 12 -9.86 16.79 -1.33
C ASP A 12 -8.47 16.81 -0.69
N LEU A 13 -8.17 15.83 0.17
CA LEU A 13 -6.90 15.75 0.90
C LEU A 13 -5.90 14.81 0.22
N LEU A 14 -6.40 13.76 -0.43
CA LEU A 14 -5.60 12.72 -1.05
C LEU A 14 -5.83 12.72 -2.57
N PRO A 15 -4.95 13.34 -3.39
CA PRO A 15 -5.19 13.52 -4.82
C PRO A 15 -5.28 12.19 -5.60
N ASP A 16 -4.69 11.12 -5.05
CA ASP A 16 -4.69 9.78 -5.63
C ASP A 16 -5.82 8.87 -5.10
N LEU A 17 -6.71 9.39 -4.24
CA LEU A 17 -7.88 8.65 -3.74
C LEU A 17 -9.14 9.02 -4.53
N LEU A 18 -9.73 8.01 -5.16
CA LEU A 18 -11.03 8.13 -5.82
C LEU A 18 -12.14 7.62 -4.90
N ILE A 19 -13.20 8.40 -4.78
CA ILE A 19 -14.41 8.07 -4.02
C ILE A 19 -15.49 7.68 -5.03
N LEU A 20 -16.07 6.50 -4.83
CA LEU A 20 -17.13 5.97 -5.67
C LEU A 20 -18.46 5.93 -4.91
N PRO A 21 -19.60 5.98 -5.62
CA PRO A 21 -20.90 5.82 -5.01
C PRO A 21 -21.01 4.52 -4.19
N PRO A 22 -21.73 4.52 -3.05
CA PRO A 22 -21.96 3.32 -2.27
C PRO A 22 -22.55 2.18 -3.13
N GLY A 23 -22.09 0.95 -2.89
CA GLY A 23 -22.54 -0.22 -3.65
C GLY A 23 -21.85 -0.44 -4.99
N THR A 24 -20.91 0.45 -5.38
CA THR A 24 -20.07 0.20 -6.56
C THR A 24 -19.11 -0.95 -6.30
N ASP A 25 -19.23 -2.03 -7.06
CA ASP A 25 -18.30 -3.15 -7.03
C ASP A 25 -17.25 -3.02 -8.14
N LEU A 26 -15.97 -2.99 -7.75
CA LEU A 26 -14.84 -2.90 -8.66
C LEU A 26 -13.93 -4.13 -8.61
N HIS A 27 -14.25 -5.18 -7.83
CA HIS A 27 -13.33 -6.31 -7.64
C HIS A 27 -12.95 -6.98 -8.96
N ASP A 28 -13.89 -7.05 -9.91
CA ASP A 28 -13.67 -7.62 -11.23
C ASP A 28 -13.24 -6.62 -12.31
N HIS A 29 -13.14 -5.33 -11.96
CA HIS A 29 -12.83 -4.26 -12.89
C HIS A 29 -11.38 -4.41 -13.42
N PRO A 30 -11.13 -4.21 -14.73
CA PRO A 30 -9.80 -4.37 -15.32
C PRO A 30 -8.69 -3.58 -14.62
N LEU A 31 -9.00 -2.36 -14.16
CA LEU A 31 -8.05 -1.50 -13.45
C LEU A 31 -7.67 -2.04 -12.06
N VAL A 32 -8.57 -2.77 -11.38
CA VAL A 32 -8.23 -3.45 -10.12
C VAL A 32 -7.42 -4.70 -10.42
N LYS A 33 -7.86 -5.49 -11.40
CA LYS A 33 -7.21 -6.76 -11.79
C LYS A 33 -5.79 -6.59 -12.32
N ASN A 34 -5.47 -5.47 -12.94
CA ASN A 34 -4.13 -5.18 -13.46
C ASN A 34 -3.26 -4.33 -12.50
N GLY A 35 -3.77 -3.99 -11.32
CA GLY A 35 -3.00 -3.23 -10.32
C GLY A 35 -2.90 -1.73 -10.58
N SER A 36 -3.66 -1.17 -11.53
CA SER A 36 -3.69 0.28 -11.76
C SER A 36 -4.38 1.03 -10.62
N ILE A 37 -5.36 0.40 -9.97
CA ILE A 37 -6.04 0.93 -8.78
C ILE A 37 -6.12 -0.15 -7.69
N PHE A 38 -6.02 0.29 -6.44
CA PHE A 38 -6.17 -0.58 -5.27
C PHE A 38 -7.39 -0.14 -4.47
N LEU A 39 -8.24 -1.09 -4.11
CA LEU A 39 -9.40 -0.82 -3.26
C LEU A 39 -8.92 -0.64 -1.81
N GLN A 40 -9.10 0.57 -1.27
CA GLN A 40 -8.63 0.93 0.07
C GLN A 40 -9.57 1.95 0.70
N GLY A 41 -9.89 1.77 1.98
CA GLY A 41 -10.68 2.74 2.73
C GLY A 41 -9.90 4.02 3.00
N LYS A 42 -10.59 5.17 2.97
CA LYS A 42 -10.00 6.52 3.12
C LYS A 42 -9.01 6.65 4.28
N ALA A 43 -9.41 6.25 5.50
CA ALA A 43 -8.54 6.33 6.68
C ALA A 43 -7.24 5.54 6.52
N SER A 44 -7.29 4.37 5.86
CA SER A 44 -6.09 3.59 5.57
C SER A 44 -5.21 4.27 4.52
N SER A 45 -5.79 5.00 3.56
CA SER A 45 -5.03 5.71 2.52
C SER A 45 -4.31 6.96 3.05
N MET A 46 -4.71 7.50 4.20
CA MET A 46 -4.08 8.68 4.80
C MET A 46 -2.70 8.39 5.44
N VAL A 47 -2.43 7.14 5.81
CA VAL A 47 -1.23 6.78 6.59
C VAL A 47 0.07 7.05 5.83
N ALA A 48 0.16 6.63 4.57
CA ALA A 48 1.37 6.80 3.77
C ALA A 48 1.66 8.28 3.44
N PRO A 49 0.68 9.10 3.02
CA PRO A 49 0.84 10.54 2.88
C PRO A 49 1.21 11.25 4.19
N ALA A 50 0.63 10.84 5.32
CA ALA A 50 0.97 11.41 6.63
C ALA A 50 2.43 11.14 7.02
N LEU A 51 3.00 10.00 6.64
CA LEU A 51 4.44 9.72 6.80
C LEU A 51 5.30 10.56 5.85
N SER A 52 4.76 10.97 4.70
CA SER A 52 5.45 11.76 3.67
C SER A 52 6.85 11.22 3.29
N PRO A 53 6.97 9.93 2.92
CA PRO A 53 8.27 9.34 2.65
C PRO A 53 8.89 9.92 1.37
N GLU A 54 10.18 10.24 1.42
CA GLU A 54 10.89 10.72 0.24
C GLU A 54 11.51 9.58 -0.58
N PRO A 55 11.62 9.74 -1.92
CA PRO A 55 12.36 8.79 -2.74
C PRO A 55 13.80 8.60 -2.26
N GLY A 56 14.20 7.34 -2.03
CA GLY A 56 15.55 7.00 -1.56
C GLY A 56 15.63 6.68 -0.07
N TRP A 57 14.61 7.02 0.71
CA TRP A 57 14.54 6.65 2.12
C TRP A 57 14.47 5.13 2.32
N GLU A 58 14.76 4.74 3.55
CA GLU A 58 14.47 3.42 4.06
C GLU A 58 13.29 3.48 5.02
N VAL A 59 12.25 2.68 4.75
CA VAL A 59 11.00 2.71 5.51
C VAL A 59 10.64 1.30 5.98
N LEU A 60 10.19 1.18 7.22
CA LEU A 60 9.72 -0.07 7.80
C LEU A 60 8.20 -0.06 7.95
N ASP A 61 7.53 -0.99 7.29
CA ASP A 61 6.12 -1.30 7.51
C ASP A 61 6.03 -2.51 8.45
N ALA A 62 5.74 -2.25 9.72
CA ALA A 62 5.76 -3.22 10.80
C ALA A 62 4.72 -4.35 10.66
N CYS A 63 3.61 -4.10 9.95
CA CYS A 63 2.47 -5.01 9.82
C CYS A 63 1.89 -4.94 8.40
N ALA A 64 2.63 -5.49 7.44
CA ALA A 64 2.45 -5.15 6.04
C ALA A 64 1.25 -5.83 5.36
N ALA A 65 0.88 -7.07 5.72
CA ALA A 65 -0.18 -7.76 4.97
C ALA A 65 -1.56 -7.11 5.20
N PRO A 66 -2.42 -7.01 4.17
CA PRO A 66 -2.29 -7.60 2.83
C PRO A 66 -1.47 -6.78 1.81
N GLY A 67 -0.90 -5.62 2.18
CA GLY A 67 0.10 -4.90 1.38
C GLY A 67 -0.32 -3.55 0.82
N ASN A 68 -1.59 -3.12 0.93
CA ASN A 68 -2.06 -1.89 0.28
C ASN A 68 -1.31 -0.63 0.77
N LYS A 69 -1.01 -0.53 2.08
CA LYS A 69 -0.22 0.59 2.62
C LYS A 69 1.23 0.52 2.16
N THR A 70 1.81 -0.68 2.14
CA THR A 70 3.17 -0.95 1.69
C THR A 70 3.38 -0.52 0.23
N VAL A 71 2.46 -0.88 -0.68
CA VAL A 71 2.57 -0.48 -2.09
C VAL A 71 2.24 1.00 -2.30
N HIS A 72 1.41 1.61 -1.44
CA HIS A 72 1.20 3.06 -1.43
C HIS A 72 2.47 3.80 -1.02
N LEU A 73 3.19 3.35 0.01
CA LEU A 73 4.52 3.88 0.36
C LEU A 73 5.48 3.77 -0.84
N ALA A 74 5.51 2.62 -1.51
CA ALA A 74 6.37 2.42 -2.68
C ALA A 74 6.03 3.38 -3.84
N ALA A 75 4.75 3.68 -4.04
CA ALA A 75 4.29 4.65 -5.04
C ALA A 75 4.78 6.07 -4.71
N LEU A 76 4.60 6.53 -3.46
CA LEU A 76 5.07 7.85 -3.00
C LEU A 76 6.59 8.00 -3.09
N MET A 77 7.32 6.94 -2.73
CA MET A 77 8.79 6.89 -2.85
C MET A 77 9.27 6.73 -4.30
N LYS A 78 8.37 6.74 -5.30
CA LYS A 78 8.66 6.57 -6.73
C LYS A 78 9.49 5.30 -7.01
N ARG A 79 9.25 4.25 -6.22
CA ARG A 79 9.98 2.98 -6.23
C ARG A 79 11.50 3.11 -6.02
N LYS A 80 11.96 4.19 -5.37
CA LYS A 80 13.36 4.43 -5.01
C LYS A 80 13.57 4.25 -3.50
N GLY A 81 14.75 3.82 -3.11
CA GLY A 81 15.05 3.49 -1.70
C GLY A 81 14.65 2.05 -1.37
N ARG A 82 14.27 1.80 -0.12
CA ARG A 82 13.93 0.45 0.37
C ARG A 82 12.75 0.51 1.33
N ILE A 83 11.82 -0.43 1.18
CA ILE A 83 10.75 -0.67 2.13
C ILE A 83 10.93 -2.07 2.70
N ILE A 84 11.00 -2.21 4.01
CA ILE A 84 10.98 -3.49 4.71
C ILE A 84 9.55 -3.74 5.15
N ALA A 85 8.93 -4.79 4.62
CA ALA A 85 7.54 -5.16 4.88
C ALA A 85 7.50 -6.37 5.81
N CYS A 86 7.25 -6.13 7.10
CA CYS A 86 7.22 -7.17 8.11
C CYS A 86 5.82 -7.81 8.21
N GLU A 87 5.77 -9.14 8.25
CA GLU A 87 4.54 -9.89 8.53
C GLU A 87 4.86 -11.17 9.29
N LEU A 88 4.22 -11.33 10.46
CA LEU A 88 4.41 -12.50 11.32
C LEU A 88 3.80 -13.77 10.71
N LYS A 89 2.59 -13.67 10.14
CA LYS A 89 1.80 -14.82 9.73
C LYS A 89 2.14 -15.26 8.30
N LYS A 90 2.78 -16.42 8.18
CA LYS A 90 3.19 -17.02 6.89
C LYS A 90 2.05 -17.13 5.89
N GLU A 91 0.84 -17.45 6.34
CA GLU A 91 -0.35 -17.56 5.48
C GLU A 91 -0.74 -16.21 4.82
N ARG A 92 -0.40 -15.08 5.45
CA ARG A 92 -0.71 -13.74 4.93
C ARG A 92 0.36 -13.22 3.97
N ILE A 93 1.58 -13.78 4.03
CA ILE A 93 2.70 -13.40 3.16
C ILE A 93 2.40 -13.66 1.70
N LYS A 94 1.70 -14.75 1.37
CA LYS A 94 1.29 -15.02 -0.01
C LYS A 94 0.51 -13.85 -0.59
N ARG A 95 -0.50 -13.37 0.16
CA ARG A 95 -1.34 -12.24 -0.28
C ARG A 95 -0.54 -10.94 -0.38
N LEU A 96 0.37 -10.69 0.57
CA LEU A 96 1.29 -9.54 0.51
C LEU A 96 2.14 -9.57 -0.76
N ASN A 97 2.77 -10.70 -1.07
CA ASN A 97 3.58 -10.87 -2.29
C ASN A 97 2.74 -10.69 -3.57
N ASP A 98 1.51 -11.20 -3.59
CA ASP A 98 0.60 -11.01 -4.72
C ASP A 98 0.29 -9.52 -4.94
N THR A 99 -0.01 -8.77 -3.87
CA THR A 99 -0.25 -7.32 -3.92
C THR A 99 0.99 -6.55 -4.40
N ILE A 100 2.18 -6.89 -3.88
CA ILE A 100 3.46 -6.28 -4.29
C ILE A 100 3.69 -6.51 -5.78
N LYS A 101 3.58 -7.78 -6.23
CA LYS A 101 3.74 -8.15 -7.64
C LYS A 101 2.75 -7.40 -8.53
N LEU A 102 1.48 -7.32 -8.12
CA LEU A 102 0.43 -6.63 -8.85
C LEU A 102 0.70 -5.13 -8.98
N SER A 103 1.28 -4.49 -7.96
CA SER A 103 1.63 -3.05 -7.99
C SER A 103 2.85 -2.71 -8.86
N GLY A 104 3.65 -3.72 -9.24
CA GLY A 104 4.94 -3.54 -9.90
C GLY A 104 6.00 -2.84 -9.04
N ALA A 105 5.83 -2.78 -7.72
CA ALA A 105 6.83 -2.24 -6.81
C ALA A 105 8.06 -3.17 -6.72
N SER A 106 9.24 -2.61 -6.95
CA SER A 106 10.52 -3.35 -6.97
C SER A 106 11.41 -3.06 -5.76
N ASN A 107 11.02 -2.11 -4.91
CA ASN A 107 11.80 -1.64 -3.77
C ASN A 107 11.28 -2.17 -2.41
N ILE A 108 10.49 -3.24 -2.41
CA ILE A 108 9.89 -3.83 -1.21
C ILE A 108 10.59 -5.17 -0.91
N GLN A 109 11.11 -5.31 0.31
CA GLN A 109 11.66 -6.55 0.86
C GLN A 109 10.69 -7.09 1.92
N VAL A 110 10.15 -8.29 1.71
CA VAL A 110 9.28 -8.94 2.69
C VAL A 110 10.13 -9.65 3.75
N LEU A 111 9.84 -9.40 5.02
CA LEU A 111 10.44 -10.04 6.17
C LEU A 111 9.36 -10.84 6.93
N ASN A 112 9.54 -12.15 7.04
CA ASN A 112 8.66 -12.98 7.87
C ASN A 112 9.21 -13.06 9.30
N GLU A 113 8.84 -12.11 10.13
CA GLU A 113 9.33 -12.02 11.51
C GLU A 113 8.27 -11.36 12.40
N ASP A 114 8.39 -11.53 13.71
CA ASP A 114 7.71 -10.66 14.66
C ASP A 114 8.41 -9.29 14.65
N PHE A 115 7.67 -8.21 14.38
CA PHE A 115 8.22 -6.86 14.43
C PHE A 115 8.94 -6.55 15.76
N LEU A 116 8.46 -7.11 16.88
CA LEU A 116 9.07 -6.91 18.20
C LEU A 116 10.45 -7.58 18.35
N ASN A 117 10.78 -8.54 17.48
CA ASN A 117 12.08 -9.23 17.46
C ASN A 117 13.09 -8.56 16.53
N ILE A 118 12.68 -7.55 15.75
CA ILE A 118 13.60 -6.82 14.87
C ILE A 118 14.59 -6.04 15.73
N ASN A 119 15.89 -6.32 15.55
CA ASN A 119 16.95 -5.61 16.25
C ASN A 119 17.08 -4.17 15.70
N PRO A 120 16.76 -3.12 16.49
CA PRO A 120 16.88 -1.73 16.03
C PRO A 120 18.33 -1.29 15.82
N LYS A 121 19.31 -2.04 16.35
CA LYS A 121 20.75 -1.81 16.18
C LYS A 121 21.36 -2.66 15.07
N ASP A 122 20.54 -3.35 14.27
CA ASP A 122 21.06 -4.09 13.13
C ASP A 122 21.81 -3.11 12.19
N PRO A 123 23.08 -3.37 11.86
CA PRO A 123 23.85 -2.50 10.97
C PRO A 123 23.18 -2.31 9.60
N SER A 124 22.33 -3.25 9.18
CA SER A 124 21.57 -3.15 7.95
C SER A 124 20.55 -2.00 7.94
N TYR A 125 20.16 -1.45 9.10
CA TYR A 125 19.25 -0.29 9.23
C TYR A 125 19.98 1.02 9.58
N SER A 126 21.30 1.00 9.78
CA SER A 126 22.08 2.13 10.34
C SER A 126 22.64 3.09 9.28
N LYS A 127 21.92 3.33 8.18
CA LYS A 127 22.41 4.17 7.07
C LYS A 127 22.09 5.65 7.22
#